data_AF-A0A840AML0-F1
#
_entry.id   AF-A0A840AML0-F1
#
_cell.length_a   1.000
_cell.length_b   1.000
_cell.length_c   1.000
_cell.angle_alpha   90.00
_cell.angle_beta   90.00
_cell.angle_gamma   90.00
#
_symmetry.space_group_name_H-M   'P 1'
#
loop_
_entity.id
_entity.type
_entity.pdbx_description
1 polymer ?
#
loop_
_entity_poly.entity_id
_entity_poly.type
_entity_poly.pdbx_seq_one_letter_code
_entity_poly.pdbx_strand_id
1 'polypeptide(L)' 'MSIESHLEALERRHQALAHELDKAVKSHPSMDALELASLKRRKLQLKDEIARLKADATMH' A
#
# COMPACT_ATOMS: atom_id res chain seq x y z
N MET A 1 -6.00 -7.35 21.10
CA MET A 1 -6.08 -6.57 19.84
C MET A 1 -5.56 -7.48 18.74
N SER A 2 -6.44 -7.91 17.85
CA SER A 2 -6.19 -9.02 16.92
C SER A 2 -5.34 -8.59 15.73
N ILE A 3 -4.54 -9.52 15.20
CA ILE A 3 -3.74 -9.35 13.98
C ILE A 3 -4.62 -8.90 12.79
N GLU A 4 -5.90 -9.33 12.79
CA GLU A 4 -6.93 -8.91 11.83
C GLU A 4 -7.16 -7.39 11.80
N SER A 5 -7.20 -6.72 12.95
CA SER A 5 -7.38 -5.25 12.98
C SER A 5 -6.17 -4.52 12.42
N HIS A 6 -4.97 -5.08 12.59
CA HIS A 6 -3.75 -4.52 12.02
C HIS A 6 -3.69 -4.70 10.50
N LEU A 7 -4.08 -5.89 10.02
CA LEU A 7 -4.22 -6.19 8.60
C LEU A 7 -5.22 -5.25 7.92
N GLU A 8 -6.40 -5.05 8.51
CA GLU A 8 -7.44 -4.18 7.96
C GLU A 8 -6.97 -2.72 7.88
N ALA A 9 -6.26 -2.23 8.90
CA ALA A 9 -5.67 -0.89 8.89
C ALA A 9 -4.62 -0.72 7.78
N LEU A 10 -3.80 -1.75 7.55
CA LEU A 10 -2.80 -1.79 6.48
C LEU A 10 -3.45 -1.84 5.09
N GLU A 11 -4.50 -2.64 4.91
CA GLU A 11 -5.25 -2.71 3.65
C GLU A 11 -5.91 -1.37 3.31
N ARG A 12 -6.52 -0.70 4.30
CA ARG A 12 -7.07 0.65 4.12
C ARG A 12 -6.01 1.65 3.70
N ARG A 13 -4.83 1.62 4.34
CA ARG A 13 -3.69 2.47 3.94
C ARG A 13 -3.23 2.17 2.52
N HIS A 14 -3.14 0.90 2.15
CA HIS A 14 -2.76 0.48 0.79
C HIS A 14 -3.77 0.95 -0.25
N GLN A 15 -5.08 0.87 0.02
CA GLN A 15 -6.13 1.39 -0.86
C GLN A 15 -6.05 2.91 -1.01
N ALA A 16 -5.90 3.64 0.10
CA ALA A 16 -5.76 5.10 0.06
C ALA A 16 -4.57 5.51 -0.82
N LEU A 17 -3.42 4.87 -0.59
CA LEU A 17 -2.20 5.16 -1.33
C LEU A 17 -2.31 4.79 -2.82
N ALA A 18 -3.02 3.71 -3.16
CA ALA A 18 -3.29 3.34 -4.55
C ALA A 18 -4.20 4.36 -5.24
N HIS A 19 -5.19 4.89 -4.53
CA HIS A 19 -6.11 5.90 -5.06
C HIS A 19 -5.42 7.27 -5.22
N GLU A 20 -4.55 7.66 -4.29
CA GLU A 20 -3.69 8.83 -4.44
C GLU A 20 -2.78 8.68 -5.67
N LEU A 21 -2.17 7.52 -5.85
CA LEU A 21 -1.30 7.21 -6.98
C LEU A 21 -2.06 7.22 -8.33
N ASP A 22 -3.30 6.71 -8.36
CA ASP A 22 -4.16 6.76 -9.56
C ASP A 22 -4.57 8.21 -9.90
N LYS A 23 -4.97 9.01 -8.91
CA LYS A 23 -5.25 10.44 -9.11
C LYS A 23 -4.01 11.20 -9.58
N ALA A 24 -2.88 10.95 -8.95
CA ALA A 24 -1.57 11.50 -9.29
C ALA A 24 -1.23 11.25 -10.77
N VAL A 25 -1.31 9.99 -11.21
CA VAL A 25 -1.03 9.58 -12.60
C VAL A 25 -2.04 10.16 -13.59
N LYS A 26 -3.33 10.20 -13.23
CA LYS A 26 -4.38 10.73 -14.11
C LYS A 26 -4.34 12.26 -14.26
N SER A 27 -4.09 12.98 -13.17
CA SER A 27 -4.12 14.44 -13.17
C SER A 27 -2.86 15.06 -13.75
N HIS A 28 -1.71 14.39 -13.66
CA HIS A 28 -0.45 14.89 -14.20
C HIS A 28 0.24 13.82 -15.07
N PRO A 29 0.10 13.89 -16.40
CA PRO A 29 0.88 13.02 -17.31
C PRO A 29 2.39 13.31 -17.25
N SER A 30 2.80 14.47 -16.72
CA SER A 30 4.20 14.87 -16.52
C SER A 30 4.62 14.80 -15.05
N MET A 31 3.93 13.99 -14.24
CA MET A 31 4.26 13.86 -12.82
C MET A 31 5.68 13.30 -12.66
N ASP A 32 6.43 13.91 -11.75
CA ASP A 32 7.81 13.56 -11.45
C ASP A 32 7.98 12.04 -11.31
N ALA A 33 8.76 11.45 -12.21
CA ALA A 33 9.01 10.00 -12.20
C ALA A 33 9.58 9.53 -10.85
N LEU A 34 10.26 10.44 -10.14
CA LEU A 34 10.77 10.24 -8.79
C LEU A 34 9.66 10.07 -7.74
N GLU A 35 8.64 10.91 -7.78
CA GLU A 35 7.47 10.84 -6.89
C GLU A 35 6.65 9.57 -7.16
N LEU A 36 6.46 9.24 -8.44
CA LEU A 36 5.79 8.01 -8.85
C LEU A 36 6.54 6.76 -8.37
N ALA A 37 7.88 6.77 -8.47
CA ALA A 37 8.71 5.67 -7.98
C ALA A 37 8.64 5.54 -6.46
N SER A 38 8.63 6.66 -5.73
CA SER A 38 8.47 6.69 -4.27
C SER A 38 7.11 6.15 -3.82
N LEU A 39 6.03 6.58 -4.47
CA LEU A 39 4.67 6.08 -4.22
C LEU A 39 4.55 4.58 -4.50
N LYS A 40 5.10 4.12 -5.64
CA LYS A 40 5.13 2.69 -5.97
C LYS A 40 5.94 1.87 -4.96
N ARG A 41 7.09 2.39 -4.49
CA ARG A 41 7.87 1.75 -3.41
C ARG A 41 7.07 1.63 -2.13
N ARG A 42 6.40 2.72 -1.71
CA ARG A 42 5.59 2.71 -0.49
C ARG A 42 4.43 1.72 -0.59
N LYS A 43 3.78 1.66 -1.77
CA LYS A 43 2.74 0.68 -2.08
C LYS A 43 3.28 -0.75 -2.00
N LEU A 44 4.47 -1.00 -2.54
CA LEU A 44 5.12 -2.30 -2.49
C LEU A 44 5.43 -2.71 -1.04
N GLN A 45 5.98 -1.80 -0.23
CA GLN A 45 6.26 -2.07 1.17
C GLN A 45 5.00 -2.42 1.98
N LEU A 46 3.90 -1.68 1.78
CA LEU A 46 2.62 -2.00 2.43
C LEU A 46 2.12 -3.38 1.99
N LYS A 47 2.27 -3.72 0.70
CA LYS A 47 1.89 -5.05 0.18
C LYS A 47 2.74 -6.17 0.80
N ASP A 48 4.04 -5.97 0.93
CA ASP A 48 4.94 -6.92 1.60
C ASP A 48 4.59 -7.09 3.08
N GLU A 49 4.30 -5.98 3.78
CA GLU A 49 3.90 -6.01 5.19
C GLU A 49 2.57 -6.75 5.39
N ILE A 50 1.57 -6.48 4.54
CA ILE A 50 0.30 -7.23 4.48
C ILE A 50 0.56 -8.71 4.21
N ALA A 51 1.38 -9.04 3.21
CA ALA A 51 1.67 -10.42 2.85
C ALA A 51 2.35 -11.17 4.00
N ARG A 52 3.29 -10.52 4.68
CA ARG A 52 3.99 -11.07 5.86
C ARG A 52 3.03 -11.29 7.02
N LEU A 53 2.19 -10.31 7.35
CA LEU A 53 1.19 -10.44 8.41
C LEU A 53 0.14 -11.50 8.09
N LYS A 54 -0.27 -11.61 6.83
CA LYS A 54 -1.22 -12.62 6.37
C LYS A 54 -0.62 -14.02 6.44
N ALA A 55 0.65 -14.17 6.10
CA ALA A 55 1.38 -15.42 6.28
C ALA A 55 1.50 -15.81 7.75
N ASP A 56 1.85 -14.86 8.63
CA ASP A 56 1.95 -15.06 10.07
C ASP A 56 0.60 -15.45 10.70
N ALA A 57 -0.48 -14.80 10.25
CA ALA A 57 -1.85 -15.12 10.67
C ALA A 57 -2.35 -16.49 10.20
N THR A 58 -1.80 -17.05 9.11
CA THR A 58 -2.18 -18.37 8.59
C THR A 58 -1.43 -19.50 9.30
N MET A 59 -0.33 -19.21 10.01
CA MET A 59 0.49 -20.20 10.71
C MET A 59 0.11 -20.42 12.19
N HIS A 60 -0.87 -19.69 12.72
CA HIS A 60 -1.41 -19.85 14.08
C HIS A 60 -2.78 -20.52 14.05
#